data_AF-A0A3N1K8J6-F1
#
_entry.id   AF-A0A3N1K8J6-F1
#
_cell.length_a   1.000
_cell.length_b   1.000
_cell.length_c   1.000
_cell.angle_alpha   90.00
_cell.angle_beta   90.00
_cell.angle_gamma   90.00
#
_symmetry.space_group_name_H-M   'P 1'
#
loop_
_entity.id
_entity.type
_entity.pdbx_description
1 polymer ?
#
loop_
_entity_poly.entity_id
_entity_poly.type
_entity_poly.pdbx_seq_one_letter_code
_entity_poly.pdbx_strand_id
1 'polypeptide(L)' 'MLDHAALDRLRQHPVEWRRRGLTPPHELAAMVAARLEEPTAAHIPADPSYADFFTV' A
#
# COMPACT_ATOMS: atom_id res chain seq x y z
N MET A 1 1.93 14.34 -10.92
CA MET A 1 0.99 13.53 -10.12
C MET A 1 0.28 12.59 -11.09
N LEU A 2 0.33 11.28 -10.91
CA LEU A 2 -0.39 10.32 -11.78
C LEU A 2 -1.89 10.39 -11.47
N ASP A 3 -2.74 10.48 -12.48
CA ASP A 3 -4.19 10.50 -12.32
C ASP A 3 -4.74 9.07 -12.05
N HIS A 4 -5.95 8.99 -11.49
CA HIS A 4 -6.59 7.70 -11.19
C HIS A 4 -6.85 6.88 -12.46
N ALA A 5 -7.19 7.54 -13.56
CA ALA A 5 -7.44 6.87 -14.84
C ALA A 5 -6.19 6.20 -15.44
N ALA A 6 -5.01 6.82 -15.32
CA ALA A 6 -3.76 6.19 -15.75
C ALA A 6 -3.36 5.03 -14.83
N LEU A 7 -3.64 5.12 -13.52
CA LEU A 7 -3.40 4.02 -12.60
C LEU A 7 -4.26 2.79 -12.93
N ASP A 8 -5.53 2.98 -13.29
CA ASP A 8 -6.40 1.86 -13.64
C ASP A 8 -6.00 1.19 -14.97
N ARG A 9 -5.56 1.96 -15.97
CA ARG A 9 -4.97 1.38 -17.19
C ARG A 9 -3.68 0.63 -16.89
N LEU A 10 -2.83 1.15 -16.01
CA LEU A 10 -1.60 0.46 -15.61
C LEU A 10 -1.91 -0.86 -14.90
N ARG A 11 -2.92 -0.91 -14.03
CA ARG A 11 -3.33 -2.16 -13.36
C ARG A 11 -3.70 -3.27 -14.33
N GLN A 12 -4.25 -2.93 -15.50
CA GLN A 12 -4.60 -3.90 -16.55
C GLN A 12 -3.38 -4.41 -17.34
N HIS A 13 -2.24 -3.71 -17.28
CA HIS A 13 -1.01 -4.05 -18.02
C HIS A 13 0.19 -4.18 -17.07
N PRO A 14 0.32 -5.28 -16.32
CA PRO A 14 1.36 -5.46 -15.30
C PRO A 14 2.80 -5.34 -15.83
N VAL A 15 3.05 -5.65 -17.11
CA VAL A 15 4.37 -5.47 -17.76
C VAL A 15 4.79 -4.00 -17.82
N GLU A 16 3.84 -3.08 -17.96
CA GLU A 16 4.11 -1.64 -18.03
C GLU A 16 4.61 -1.06 -16.70
N TRP A 17 4.35 -1.74 -15.58
CA TRP A 17 4.88 -1.32 -14.28
C TRP A 17 6.40 -1.44 -14.26
N ARG A 18 6.93 -2.62 -14.62
CA ARG A 18 8.38 -2.84 -14.64
C ARG A 18 9.08 -1.95 -15.64
N ARG A 19 8.48 -1.71 -16.82
CA ARG A 19 9.02 -0.78 -17.83
C ARG A 19 9.17 0.65 -17.31
N ARG A 20 8.33 1.05 -16.35
CA ARG A 20 8.34 2.37 -15.72
C ARG A 20 9.14 2.41 -14.43
N GLY A 21 9.84 1.33 -14.08
CA GLY A 21 10.58 1.21 -12.82
C GLY A 21 9.68 1.07 -11.59
N LEU A 22 8.41 0.68 -11.77
CA LEU A 22 7.44 0.44 -10.70
C LEU A 22 7.32 -1.05 -10.39
N THR A 23 7.06 -1.37 -9.13
CA THR A 23 6.79 -2.74 -8.67
C THR A 23 5.36 -3.15 -9.03
N PRO A 24 5.13 -4.29 -9.72
CA PRO A 24 3.79 -4.75 -10.07
C PRO A 24 2.86 -4.95 -8.85
N PRO A 25 1.53 -4.83 -9.03
CA PRO A 25 0.57 -4.95 -7.93
C PRO A 25 0.63 -6.27 -7.16
N HIS A 26 0.90 -7.39 -7.83
CA HIS A 26 0.95 -8.71 -7.20
C HIS A 26 2.19 -8.87 -6.31
N GLU A 27 3.33 -8.34 -6.72
CA GLU A 27 4.55 -8.31 -5.89
C GLU A 27 4.35 -7.40 -4.68
N LEU A 28 3.73 -6.24 -4.86
CA LEU A 28 3.35 -5.36 -3.74
C LEU A 28 2.41 -6.07 -2.77
N ALA A 29 1.40 -6.80 -3.26
CA ALA A 29 0.49 -7.55 -2.41
C ALA A 29 1.22 -8.63 -1.61
N ALA A 30 2.15 -9.37 -2.23
CA ALA A 30 2.97 -10.36 -1.54
C ALA A 30 3.87 -9.73 -0.47
N MET A 31 4.49 -8.58 -0.76
CA MET A 31 5.29 -7.83 0.22
C MET A 31 4.44 -7.34 1.40
N VAL A 32 3.23 -6.84 1.13
CA VAL A 32 2.29 -6.41 2.18
C VAL A 32 1.86 -7.59 3.03
N ALA A 33 1.47 -8.72 2.43
CA ALA A 33 1.09 -9.92 3.16
C ALA A 33 2.22 -10.41 4.06
N ALA A 34 3.43 -10.56 3.51
CA ALA A 34 4.61 -10.96 4.28
C ALA A 34 4.88 -10.01 5.46
N ARG A 35 4.71 -8.69 5.25
CA ARG A 35 4.91 -7.71 6.33
C ARG A 35 3.83 -7.76 7.39
N LEU A 36 2.59 -8.08 7.05
CA LEU A 36 1.49 -8.21 8.00
C LEU A 36 1.57 -9.53 8.79
N GLU A 37 2.19 -10.57 8.22
CA GLU A 37 2.45 -11.84 8.90
C GLU A 37 3.58 -11.75 9.94
N GLU A 38 4.38 -10.68 9.93
CA GLU A 38 5.42 -10.48 10.94
C GLU A 38 4.80 -10.28 12.34
N PRO A 39 5.27 -11.00 13.38
CA PRO A 39 4.73 -10.88 14.75
C PRO A 39 4.81 -9.46 15.33
N THR A 40 5.77 -8.67 14.85
CA THR A 40 6.00 -7.27 15.19
C THR A 40 4.98 -6.32 14.57
N ALA A 41 4.35 -6.68 13.43
CA ALA A 41 3.34 -5.86 12.78
C ALA A 41 2.04 -5.78 13.59
N ALA A 42 1.72 -6.81 14.37
CA ALA A 42 0.57 -6.83 15.28
C ALA A 42 0.69 -5.85 16.46
N HIS A 43 1.90 -5.33 16.73
CA HIS A 43 2.17 -4.41 17.84
C HIS A 43 2.36 -2.95 17.40
N ILE A 44 1.99 -2.59 16.17
CA ILE A 44 1.99 -1.19 15.75
C ILE A 44 0.77 -0.52 16.40
N PRO A 45 0.93 0.34 17.43
CA PRO A 45 -0.18 1.10 17.96
C PRO A 45 -0.80 1.92 16.83
N ALA A 46 -2.13 1.93 16.75
CA ALA A 46 -2.83 2.77 15.78
C ALA A 46 -2.38 4.23 15.99
N ASP A 47 -2.09 4.92 14.89
CA ASP A 47 -1.84 6.36 14.96
C ASP A 47 -3.06 7.01 15.61
N PRO A 48 -2.86 7.90 16.62
CA PRO A 48 -3.98 8.59 17.24
C PRO A 48 -4.75 9.35 16.17
N SER A 49 -6.05 9.12 16.15
CA SER A 49 -6.94 9.91 15.33
C SER A 49 -7.01 11.34 15.87
N TYR A 50 -7.39 12.28 15.01
CA TYR A 50 -7.60 13.67 15.43
C TYR A 50 -8.66 13.80 16.55
N ALA A 51 -9.59 12.85 16.65
CA ALA A 51 -10.60 12.82 17.70
C ALA A 51 -10.03 12.47 19.09
N ASP A 52 -8.93 11.72 19.16
CA ASP A 52 -8.31 11.27 20.42
C ASP A 52 -7.66 12.42 21.21
N PHE A 53 -7.45 13.58 20.57
CA PHE A 53 -6.98 14.80 21.23
C PHE A 53 -8.05 15.51 22.08
N PHE A 54 -9.33 15.14 21.92
CA PHE A 54 -10.45 15.77 22.61
C PHE A 54 -11.15 14.87 23.62
N THR A 55 -10.73 13.60 23.72
CA THR A 55 -11.21 12.68 24.76
C THR A 55 -10.44 12.90 26.05
N VAL A 56 -11.14 13.44 27.06
CA VAL A 56 -10.71 13.59 28.46
C VAL A 56 -11.24 12.41 29.27
#